data_AF-A0A3M1CC24-F1
#
_entry.id   AF-A0A3M1CC24-F1
#
_cell.length_a   1.000
_cell.length_b   1.000
_cell.length_c   1.000
_cell.angle_alpha   90.00
_cell.angle_beta   90.00
_cell.angle_gamma   90.00
#
_symmetry.space_group_name_H-M   'P 1'
#
loop_
_entity.id
_entity.type
_entity.pdbx_description
1 polymer ?
#
loop_
_entity_poly.entity_id
_entity_poly.type
_entity_poly.pdbx_seq_one_letter_code
_entity_poly.pdbx_strand_id
1 'polypeptide(L)'
;MSRLAGALFVGALAIGGCAPAPPADTQVAFRPDAGGLAVLPDWQRIDFGRAPSGVIAALDRVLGPGRDLGRAGCPASVARQISWGGLVLAFSDERFIGWREQGAASGTVCKAEISH
;
A
#
# COMPACT_ATOMS: atom_id res chain seq x y z
N MET A 1 -26.15 7.54 -77.33
CA MET A 1 -24.91 8.31 -77.16
C MET A 1 -24.70 8.45 -75.65
N SER A 2 -24.20 7.43 -74.94
CA SER A 2 -22.78 7.10 -74.66
C SER A 2 -22.03 8.17 -73.83
N ARG A 3 -21.63 7.75 -72.60
CA ARG A 3 -20.54 8.22 -71.70
C ARG A 3 -20.86 9.45 -70.84
N LEU A 4 -20.49 9.60 -69.56
CA LEU A 4 -19.31 9.14 -68.80
C LEU A 4 -19.63 8.96 -67.30
N ALA A 5 -18.94 8.00 -66.69
CA ALA A 5 -18.78 7.80 -65.26
C ALA A 5 -17.81 8.82 -64.64
N GLY A 6 -17.92 9.08 -63.33
CA GLY A 6 -16.94 9.77 -62.50
C GLY A 6 -17.36 9.66 -61.03
N ALA A 7 -16.99 8.59 -60.33
CA ALA A 7 -15.80 8.49 -59.49
C ALA A 7 -15.81 9.54 -58.36
N LEU A 8 -16.38 9.20 -57.20
CA LEU A 8 -15.65 8.77 -56.00
C LEU A 8 -14.65 9.82 -55.49
N PHE A 9 -14.96 10.49 -54.37
CA PHE A 9 -13.97 10.90 -53.36
C PHE A 9 -14.70 11.26 -52.06
N VAL A 10 -15.06 10.22 -51.30
CA VAL A 10 -15.44 10.35 -49.88
C VAL A 10 -14.14 10.57 -49.10
N GLY A 11 -13.74 11.83 -48.95
CA GLY A 11 -12.62 12.23 -48.10
C GLY A 11 -13.07 12.31 -46.65
N ALA A 12 -13.16 11.17 -45.97
CA ALA A 12 -13.34 11.14 -44.52
C ALA A 12 -12.00 11.48 -43.85
N LEU A 13 -11.83 12.75 -43.45
CA LEU A 13 -10.78 13.18 -42.53
C LEU A 13 -11.04 12.56 -41.14
N ALA A 14 -10.49 11.38 -40.89
CA ALA A 14 -10.39 10.83 -39.54
C ALA A 14 -9.17 11.46 -38.85
N ILE A 15 -9.37 12.59 -38.18
CA ILE A 15 -8.36 13.19 -37.30
C ILE A 15 -8.22 12.24 -36.11
N GLY A 16 -7.18 11.41 -36.13
CA GLY A 16 -6.78 10.56 -35.02
C GLY A 16 -6.32 11.41 -33.85
N GLY A 17 -7.26 11.83 -33.01
CA GLY A 17 -6.96 12.42 -31.72
C GLY A 17 -6.30 11.37 -30.83
N CYS A 18 -4.99 11.46 -30.67
CA CYS A 18 -4.27 10.74 -29.64
C CYS A 18 -4.64 11.38 -28.29
N ALA A 19 -5.71 10.89 -27.67
CA ALA A 19 -6.04 11.31 -26.32
C ALA A 19 -4.92 10.84 -25.37
N PRO A 20 -4.37 11.70 -24.50
CA PRO A 20 -3.44 11.24 -23.48
C PRO A 20 -4.18 10.22 -22.61
N ALA A 21 -3.66 9.00 -22.55
CA ALA A 21 -4.14 8.00 -21.61
C ALA A 21 -4.04 8.62 -20.19
N PRO A 22 -5.10 8.53 -19.37
CA PRO A 22 -4.99 9.00 -17.99
C PRO A 22 -3.81 8.29 -17.33
N PRO A 23 -2.99 9.00 -16.53
CA PRO A 23 -1.90 8.37 -15.82
C PRO A 23 -2.47 7.19 -15.02
N ALA A 24 -1.85 6.03 -15.15
CA ALA A 24 -2.25 4.88 -14.36
C ALA A 24 -2.11 5.26 -12.88
N ASP A 25 -3.22 5.24 -12.14
CA ASP A 25 -3.24 5.47 -10.70
C ASP A 25 -2.33 4.42 -10.05
N THR A 26 -1.09 4.82 -9.79
CA THR A 26 -0.10 3.93 -9.22
C THR A 26 -0.37 3.89 -7.73
N GLN A 27 -1.22 2.96 -7.32
CA GLN A 27 -1.62 2.83 -5.91
C GLN A 27 -0.42 2.35 -5.09
N VAL A 28 0.00 3.20 -4.13
CA VAL A 28 1.02 2.83 -3.16
C VAL A 28 0.47 1.73 -2.24
N ALA A 29 1.25 0.67 -2.04
CA ALA A 29 0.88 -0.43 -1.15
C ALA A 29 2.06 -0.83 -0.26
N PHE A 30 1.74 -1.32 0.94
CA PHE A 30 2.73 -1.92 1.83
C PHE A 30 2.61 -3.43 1.76
N ARG A 31 3.72 -4.11 1.46
CA ARG A 31 3.79 -5.57 1.45
C ARG A 31 4.75 -6.04 2.52
N PRO A 32 4.29 -6.82 3.52
CA PRO A 32 5.18 -7.34 4.54
C PRO A 32 6.23 -8.31 3.99
N ASP A 33 7.44 -8.24 4.52
CA ASP A 33 8.56 -9.13 4.20
C ASP A 33 9.38 -9.48 5.45
N ALA A 34 10.39 -10.34 5.28
CA ALA A 34 11.19 -10.84 6.40
C ALA A 34 11.89 -9.72 7.21
N GLY A 35 12.19 -8.57 6.61
CA GLY A 35 12.87 -7.45 7.25
C GLY A 35 11.99 -6.26 7.59
N GLY A 36 10.69 -6.31 7.30
CA GLY A 36 9.75 -5.22 7.58
C GLY A 36 8.65 -5.10 6.54
N LEU A 37 8.53 -3.93 5.90
CA LEU A 37 7.56 -3.66 4.84
C LEU A 37 8.27 -3.18 3.57
N ALA A 38 7.98 -3.81 2.43
CA ALA A 38 8.25 -3.25 1.12
C ALA A 38 7.14 -2.24 0.74
N VAL A 39 7.53 -1.12 0.15
CA VAL A 39 6.63 -0.09 -0.38
C VAL A 39 6.60 -0.25 -1.90
N LEU A 40 5.44 -0.56 -2.43
CA LEU A 40 5.22 -0.79 -3.86
C LEU A 40 4.66 0.46 -4.53
N PRO A 41 5.01 0.71 -5.81
CA PRO A 41 5.85 -0.13 -6.68
C PRO A 41 7.35 0.17 -6.61
N ASP A 42 7.78 1.21 -5.87
CA ASP A 42 9.16 1.71 -5.92
C ASP A 42 10.18 0.83 -5.18
N TRP A 43 9.72 -0.26 -4.54
CA TRP A 43 10.53 -1.21 -3.78
C TRP A 43 11.35 -0.56 -2.65
N GLN A 44 10.96 0.65 -2.21
CA GLN A 44 11.50 1.24 -1.00
C GLN A 44 11.14 0.37 0.20
N ARG A 45 11.92 0.46 1.28
CA ARG A 45 11.73 -0.43 2.44
C ARG A 45 11.56 0.35 3.73
N ILE A 46 10.64 -0.13 4.57
CA ILE A 46 10.52 0.18 5.98
C ILE A 46 11.07 -1.00 6.78
N ASP A 47 12.34 -0.90 7.16
CA ASP A 47 13.02 -1.92 7.94
C ASP A 47 12.65 -1.90 9.43
N PHE A 48 12.75 -3.05 10.07
CA PHE A 48 12.81 -3.13 11.53
C PHE A 48 13.91 -2.20 12.07
N GLY A 49 13.64 -1.60 13.22
CA GLY A 49 14.51 -0.59 13.84
C GLY A 49 14.20 0.85 13.45
N ARG A 50 13.35 1.10 12.43
CA ARG A 50 12.86 2.44 12.10
C ARG A 50 12.04 3.06 13.23
N ALA A 51 12.15 4.37 13.39
CA ALA A 51 11.41 5.10 14.43
C ALA A 51 9.88 4.99 14.23
N PRO A 52 9.10 4.69 15.29
CA PRO A 52 7.65 4.51 15.21
C PRO A 52 6.91 5.66 14.54
N SER A 53 7.26 6.90 14.90
CA SER A 53 6.60 8.10 14.36
C SER A 53 6.65 8.18 12.84
N GLY A 54 7.81 7.88 12.24
CA GLY A 54 7.99 7.90 10.79
C GLY A 54 7.24 6.77 10.09
N VAL A 55 7.21 5.57 10.69
CA VAL A 55 6.47 4.42 10.15
C VAL A 55 4.97 4.67 10.20
N ILE A 56 4.46 5.10 11.36
CA ILE A 56 3.03 5.39 11.57
C ILE A 56 2.56 6.48 10.60
N ALA A 57 3.29 7.59 10.50
CA ALA A 57 2.92 8.68 9.59
C ALA A 57 2.93 8.24 8.11
N ALA A 58 3.81 7.31 7.72
CA ALA A 58 3.83 6.77 6.37
C ALA A 58 2.60 5.89 6.09
N LEU A 59 2.23 5.01 7.01
CA LEU A 59 1.05 4.17 6.86
C LEU A 59 -0.24 5.00 6.90
N ASP A 60 -0.35 5.93 7.85
CA ASP A 60 -1.55 6.77 8.00
C ASP A 60 -1.84 7.61 6.75
N ARG A 61 -0.79 8.06 6.04
CA ARG A 61 -0.94 8.82 4.79
C ARG A 61 -1.57 7.99 3.67
N VAL A 62 -1.28 6.69 3.61
CA VAL A 62 -1.66 5.82 2.50
C VAL A 62 -2.92 5.01 2.82
N LEU A 63 -3.02 4.50 4.05
CA LEU A 63 -4.08 3.59 4.50
C LEU A 63 -5.13 4.28 5.37
N GLY A 64 -4.93 5.56 5.72
CA GLY A 64 -5.73 6.25 6.73
C GLY A 64 -5.29 5.92 8.15
N PRO A 65 -5.88 6.58 9.17
CA PRO A 65 -5.43 6.46 10.55
C PRO A 65 -5.53 5.03 11.07
N GLY A 66 -4.44 4.55 11.66
CA GLY A 66 -4.41 3.24 12.31
C GLY A 66 -5.19 3.19 13.62
N ARG A 67 -5.67 2.00 13.99
CA ARG A 67 -6.34 1.73 15.27
C ARG A 67 -5.36 1.12 16.27
N ASP A 68 -5.17 1.76 17.42
CA ASP A 68 -4.41 1.16 18.54
C ASP A 68 -5.15 -0.10 19.06
N LEU A 69 -4.42 -1.21 19.17
CA LEU A 69 -4.95 -2.49 19.65
C LEU A 69 -4.65 -2.73 21.14
N GLY A 70 -3.90 -1.85 21.78
CA GLY A 70 -3.35 -2.08 23.10
C GLY A 70 -2.23 -3.14 23.14
N ARG A 71 -1.79 -3.46 24.35
CA ARG A 71 -0.65 -4.37 24.62
C ARG A 71 -0.96 -5.44 25.66
N ALA A 72 -2.25 -5.70 25.92
CA ALA A 72 -2.64 -6.78 26.82
C ALA A 72 -2.12 -8.12 26.28
N GLY A 73 -1.47 -8.91 27.14
CA GLY A 73 -0.87 -10.20 26.76
C GLY A 73 0.40 -10.11 25.92
N CYS A 74 0.93 -8.90 25.69
CA CYS A 74 2.16 -8.72 24.91
C CYS A 74 3.42 -8.79 25.77
N PRO A 75 4.56 -9.22 25.18
CA PRO A 75 5.87 -9.08 25.82
C PRO A 75 6.15 -7.62 26.18
N ALA A 76 6.92 -7.40 27.24
CA ALA A 76 7.27 -6.05 27.70
C ALA A 76 8.02 -5.20 26.65
N SER A 77 8.63 -5.84 25.65
CA SER A 77 9.29 -5.15 24.53
C SER A 77 8.30 -4.48 23.56
N VAL A 78 7.02 -4.84 23.59
CA VAL A 78 5.97 -4.23 22.77
C VAL A 78 5.29 -3.12 23.56
N ALA A 79 5.66 -1.88 23.23
CA ALA A 79 5.08 -0.69 23.81
C ALA A 79 3.70 -0.34 23.20
N ARG A 80 3.54 -0.61 21.89
CA ARG A 80 2.33 -0.28 21.12
C ARG A 80 2.08 -1.27 19.97
N GLN A 81 0.81 -1.49 19.65
CA GLN A 81 0.37 -2.17 18.43
C GLN A 81 -0.68 -1.34 17.72
N ILE A 82 -0.56 -1.23 16.40
CA ILE A 82 -1.50 -0.47 15.57
C ILE A 82 -1.92 -1.32 14.39
N SER A 83 -3.23 -1.30 14.10
CA SER A 83 -3.85 -2.03 13.00
C SER A 83 -4.35 -1.06 11.91
N TRP A 84 -3.99 -1.38 10.67
CA TRP A 84 -4.56 -0.80 9.46
C TRP A 84 -5.36 -1.90 8.76
N GLY A 85 -6.50 -2.26 9.35
CA GLY A 85 -7.29 -3.41 8.92
C GLY A 85 -6.57 -4.73 9.20
N GLY A 86 -6.14 -5.43 8.14
CA GLY A 86 -5.46 -6.73 8.23
C GLY A 86 -3.98 -6.67 8.62
N LEU A 87 -3.34 -5.50 8.44
CA LEU A 87 -1.94 -5.28 8.76
C LEU A 87 -1.80 -4.74 10.18
N VAL A 88 -1.10 -5.48 11.04
CA VAL A 88 -0.78 -5.06 12.40
C VAL A 88 0.72 -4.83 12.51
N LEU A 89 1.13 -3.65 12.96
CA LEU A 89 2.52 -3.36 13.30
C LEU A 89 2.69 -3.25 14.82
N ALA A 90 3.80 -3.78 15.32
CA ALA A 90 4.22 -3.68 16.70
C ALA A 90 5.46 -2.78 16.82
N PHE A 91 5.47 -1.98 17.86
CA PHE A 91 6.51 -1.02 18.15
C PHE A 91 6.99 -1.19 19.60
N SER A 92 8.30 -1.06 19.82
CA SER A 92 8.83 -0.60 21.10
C SER A 92 8.68 0.92 21.20
N ASP A 93 9.12 1.52 22.30
CA ASP A 93 9.11 2.99 22.44
C ASP A 93 9.93 3.69 21.34
N GLU A 94 10.97 3.04 20.84
CA GLU A 94 11.92 3.64 19.90
C GLU A 94 11.88 3.05 18.50
N ARG A 95 11.29 1.85 18.30
CA ARG A 95 11.51 1.08 17.07
C ARG A 95 10.27 0.35 16.60
N PHE A 96 10.10 0.26 15.29
CA PHE A 96 9.32 -0.76 14.61
C PHE A 96 10.00 -2.11 14.77
N ILE A 97 9.32 -3.08 15.38
CA ILE A 97 9.94 -4.35 15.82
C ILE A 97 9.28 -5.60 15.24
N GLY A 98 8.10 -5.48 14.63
CA GLY A 98 7.44 -6.64 14.04
C GLY A 98 6.11 -6.31 13.38
N TRP A 99 5.63 -7.22 12.54
CA TRP A 99 4.35 -7.10 11.86
C TRP A 99 3.62 -8.45 11.83
N ARG A 100 2.30 -8.39 11.66
CA ARG A 100 1.44 -9.54 11.41
C ARG A 100 0.37 -9.19 10.38
N GLU A 101 0.15 -10.10 9.43
CA GLU A 101 -0.89 -10.00 8.42
C GLU A 101 -1.33 -11.41 7.99
N GLN A 102 -2.64 -11.65 7.92
CA GLN A 102 -3.24 -12.89 7.39
C GLN A 102 -2.60 -14.21 7.87
N GLY A 103 -2.20 -14.28 9.16
CA GLY A 103 -1.59 -15.46 9.75
C GLY A 103 -0.08 -15.58 9.57
N ALA A 104 0.54 -14.72 8.76
CA ALA A 104 1.98 -14.53 8.72
C ALA A 104 2.43 -13.45 9.71
N ALA A 105 3.67 -13.56 10.17
CA ALA A 105 4.29 -12.58 11.03
C ALA A 105 5.81 -12.60 10.86
N SER A 106 6.46 -11.47 11.11
CA SER A 106 7.91 -11.38 11.27
C SER A 106 8.28 -10.39 12.37
N GLY A 107 9.43 -10.60 13.01
CA GLY A 107 9.89 -9.83 14.17
C GLY A 107 9.10 -10.13 15.45
N THR A 108 9.06 -9.16 16.36
CA THR A 108 8.34 -9.24 17.63
C THR A 108 6.96 -8.63 17.49
N VAL A 109 5.93 -9.46 17.47
CA VAL A 109 4.51 -9.07 17.45
C VAL A 109 3.71 -10.07 18.27
N CYS A 110 2.71 -9.60 19.01
CA CYS A 110 1.86 -10.44 19.85
C CYS A 110 0.51 -10.67 19.20
N LYS A 111 -0.19 -11.72 19.64
CA LYS A 111 -1.62 -11.82 19.37
C LYS A 111 -2.33 -10.90 20.36
N ALA A 112 -2.85 -9.77 19.88
CA ALA A 112 -3.81 -9.02 20.68
C ALA A 112 -4.97 -9.96 21.05
N GLU A 113 -5.14 -10.25 22.34
CA GLU A 113 -6.32 -10.94 22.84
C GLU A 113 -7.49 -9.96 22.76
N ILE A 114 -8.44 -10.23 21.86
CA ILE A 114 -9.70 -9.52 21.85
C ILE A 114 -10.50 -10.07 23.03
N SER A 115 -10.46 -9.37 24.16
CA SER A 115 -11.34 -9.66 25.29
C SER A 115 -12.79 -9.45 24.82
N HIS A 116 -13.58 -10.53 24.78
CA HIS A 116 -15.00 -10.55 24.44
C HIS A 116 -15.84 -10.13 25.66
#